data_AF-A0A1I4CPP3-F1
#
_entry.id   AF-A0A1I4CPP3-F1
#
_cell.length_a   1.000
_cell.length_b   1.000
_cell.length_c   1.000
_cell.angle_alpha   90.00
_cell.angle_beta   90.00
_cell.angle_gamma   90.00
#
_symmetry.space_group_name_H-M   'P 1'
#
loop_
_entity.id
_entity.type
_entity.pdbx_description
1 polymer ?
#
loop_
_entity_poly.entity_id
_entity_poly.type
_entity_poly.pdbx_seq_one_letter_code
_entity_poly.pdbx_strand_id
1 'polypeptide(L)'
;MLLRFNNPLAIIGDIEFFTPCEVRNTVEFVYPSLLVAISYKTLQERYLNHPPFLQFILQKISHKLYTSSNSTSLNLLYPVENRIYE
;
A
#
# COMPACT_ATOMS: atom_id res chain seq x y z
N MET A 1 5.12 15.28 4.00
CA MET A 1 5.92 14.22 4.64
C MET A 1 5.93 13.02 3.69
N LEU A 2 7.10 12.55 3.25
CA LEU A 2 7.19 11.41 2.34
C LEU A 2 7.01 10.12 3.15
N LEU A 3 5.94 9.37 2.87
CA LEU A 3 5.56 8.25 3.73
C LEU A 3 6.35 6.96 3.42
N ARG A 4 6.54 6.64 2.13
CA ARG A 4 7.27 5.45 1.64
C ARG A 4 7.58 5.62 0.14
N PHE A 5 8.63 4.96 -0.35
CA PHE A 5 8.77 4.63 -1.77
C PHE A 5 8.09 3.27 -2.02
N ASN A 6 7.20 3.20 -3.01
CA ASN A 6 6.56 1.96 -3.43
C ASN A 6 7.24 1.41 -4.68
N ASN A 7 7.73 0.17 -4.59
CA ASN A 7 8.25 -0.54 -5.76
C ASN A 7 7.11 -1.30 -6.47
N PRO A 8 7.17 -1.48 -7.80
CA PRO A 8 6.22 -2.33 -8.54
C PRO A 8 6.25 -3.78 -8.02
N LEU A 9 5.16 -4.54 -7.89
CA LEU A 9 3.72 -4.32 -8.16
C LEU A 9 2.99 -3.82 -6.89
N ALA A 10 3.12 -2.53 -6.57
CA ALA A 10 2.39 -1.92 -5.47
C ALA A 10 0.93 -1.64 -5.85
N ILE A 11 0.00 -2.04 -4.98
CA ILE A 11 -1.40 -1.65 -5.07
C ILE A 11 -1.59 -0.39 -4.24
N ILE A 12 -2.34 0.57 -4.77
CA ILE A 12 -2.70 1.83 -4.10
C ILE A 12 -4.23 1.87 -4.02
N GLY A 13 -4.79 2.36 -2.91
CA GLY A 13 -6.23 2.46 -2.75
C GLY A 13 -6.92 1.19 -2.23
N ASP A 14 -6.16 0.13 -1.92
CA ASP A 14 -6.71 -1.11 -1.36
C ASP A 14 -7.29 -0.92 0.04
N ILE A 15 -6.68 -0.09 0.88
CA ILE A 15 -7.20 0.18 2.23
C ILE A 15 -8.43 1.09 2.13
N GLU A 16 -8.35 2.15 1.33
CA GLU A 16 -9.41 3.13 1.10
C GLU A 16 -10.64 2.52 0.41
N PHE A 17 -10.45 1.43 -0.35
CA PHE A 17 -11.53 0.70 -0.97
C PHE A 17 -12.39 -0.06 0.05
N PHE A 18 -11.79 -0.66 1.09
CA PHE A 18 -12.51 -1.43 2.12
C PHE A 18 -12.85 -0.60 3.37
N THR A 19 -12.08 0.45 3.64
CA THR A 19 -12.25 1.32 4.79
C THR A 19 -12.66 2.70 4.29
N PRO A 20 -13.81 3.25 4.72
CA PRO A 20 -14.18 4.63 4.41
C PRO A 20 -13.29 5.59 5.19
N CYS A 21 -12.05 5.75 4.75
CA CYS A 21 -11.08 6.70 5.26
C CYS A 21 -10.81 7.73 4.16
N GLU A 22 -10.68 9.00 4.54
CA GLU A 22 -10.26 10.03 3.60
C GLU A 22 -8.86 9.72 3.06
N VAL A 23 -8.63 10.09 1.80
CA VAL A 23 -7.31 9.96 1.18
C VAL A 23 -6.34 10.89 1.91
N ARG A 24 -5.47 10.30 2.73
CA ARG A 24 -4.52 11.05 3.57
C ARG A 24 -3.20 11.36 2.87
N ASN A 25 -2.92 10.74 1.73
CA ASN A 25 -1.63 10.81 1.06
C ASN A 25 -1.78 11.13 -0.43
N THR A 26 -0.90 11.99 -0.92
CA THR A 26 -0.67 12.20 -2.36
C THR A 26 0.34 11.18 -2.86
N VAL A 27 0.08 10.60 -4.04
CA VAL A 27 1.02 9.72 -4.73
C VAL A 27 1.61 10.47 -5.92
N GLU A 28 2.93 10.52 -5.97
CA GLU A 28 3.69 11.13 -7.07
C GLU A 28 4.64 10.11 -7.69
N PHE A 29 4.82 10.22 -9.01
CA PHE A 29 5.75 9.38 -9.74
C PHE A 29 7.12 10.03 -9.74
N VAL A 30 8.11 9.35 -9.16
CA VAL A 30 9.52 9.80 -9.15
C VAL A 30 10.20 9.54 -10.51
N TYR A 31 9.72 8.54 -11.25
CA TYR A 31 10.23 8.14 -12.57
C TYR A 31 9.07 7.84 -13.53
N PRO A 32 9.29 7.87 -14.87
CA PRO A 32 8.30 7.42 -15.85
C PRO A 32 7.77 6.03 -15.47
N SER A 33 6.47 5.97 -15.19
CA SER A 33 5.83 4.78 -14.62
C SER A 33 4.50 4.52 -15.31
N LEU A 34 4.08 3.25 -15.33
CA LEU A 34 2.78 2.84 -15.82
C LEU A 34 1.87 2.49 -14.64
N LEU A 35 0.63 2.97 -14.67
CA LEU A 35 -0.37 2.67 -13.65
C LEU A 35 -1.62 2.09 -14.29
N VAL A 36 -2.16 1.04 -13.68
CA VAL A 36 -3.45 0.45 -14.05
C VAL A 36 -4.47 0.91 -13.01
N ALA A 37 -5.39 1.78 -13.43
CA ALA A 37 -6.46 2.27 -12.57
C ALA A 37 -7.74 1.48 -12.81
N ILE A 38 -8.45 1.14 -11.74
CA ILE A 38 -9.77 0.52 -11.78
C ILE A 38 -10.70 1.35 -10.91
N SER A 39 -11.90 1.66 -11.43
CA SER A 39 -12.91 2.40 -10.68
C SER A 39 -13.39 1.60 -9.46
N TYR A 40 -13.44 2.25 -8.30
CA TYR A 40 -14.01 1.65 -7.08
C TYR A 40 -15.45 1.20 -7.29
N LYS A 41 -16.25 1.94 -8.06
CA LYS A 41 -17.63 1.56 -8.36
C LYS A 41 -17.69 0.20 -9.07
N THR A 42 -16.84 0.00 -10.09
CA THR A 42 -16.77 -1.26 -10.84
C THR A 42 -16.28 -2.41 -9.97
N LEU A 43 -15.32 -2.16 -9.08
CA LEU A 43 -14.83 -3.17 -8.13
C LEU A 43 -15.92 -3.55 -7.11
N GLN A 44 -16.67 -2.58 -6.59
CA GLN A 44 -17.77 -2.83 -5.66
C GLN A 44 -18.91 -3.63 -6.30
N GLU A 45 -19.33 -3.25 -7.50
CA GLU A 45 -20.47 -3.89 -8.18
C GLU A 45 -20.14 -5.33 -8.64
N ARG A 46 -18.90 -5.58 -9.09
CA ARG A 46 -18.56 -6.83 -9.78
C ARG A 46 -17.62 -7.77 -9.03
N TYR A 47 -16.80 -7.25 -8.13
CA TYR A 47 -15.72 -8.01 -7.50
C TYR A 47 -15.79 -8.09 -5.97
N LEU A 48 -16.68 -7.32 -5.33
CA LEU A 48 -16.84 -7.33 -3.88
C LEU A 48 -17.18 -8.73 -3.32
N ASN A 49 -17.97 -9.51 -4.05
CA ASN A 49 -18.35 -10.87 -3.68
C ASN A 49 -17.59 -11.94 -4.47
N HIS A 50 -16.49 -11.58 -5.15
CA HIS A 50 -15.71 -12.51 -5.96
C HIS A 50 -14.60 -13.15 -5.12
N PRO A 51 -14.70 -14.43 -4.73
CA PRO A 51 -13.78 -15.02 -3.74
C PRO A 51 -12.29 -14.97 -4.14
N PRO A 52 -11.90 -15.23 -5.41
CA PRO A 52 -10.50 -15.10 -5.82
C PRO A 52 -9.95 -13.68 -5.68
N PHE A 53 -10.79 -12.67 -5.89
CA PHE A 53 -10.38 -11.27 -5.77
C PHE A 53 -10.15 -10.90 -4.30
N LEU A 54 -11.08 -11.28 -3.42
CA LEU A 54 -10.95 -11.06 -1.98
C LEU A 54 -9.70 -11.76 -1.41
N GLN A 55 -9.44 -13.00 -1.81
CA GLN A 55 -8.24 -13.74 -1.37
C GLN A 55 -6.95 -13.06 -1.84
N PHE A 56 -6.92 -12.56 -3.08
CA PHE A 56 -5.80 -11.80 -3.60
C PHE A 56 -5.54 -10.53 -2.78
N ILE A 57 -6.58 -9.73 -2.50
CA ILE A 57 -6.42 -8.52 -1.69
C ILE A 57 -5.96 -8.85 -0.27
N LEU A 58 -6.54 -9.88 0.36
CA LEU A 58 -6.18 -10.29 1.71
C LEU A 58 -4.69 -10.68 1.80
N GLN A 59 -4.17 -11.41 0.82
CA GLN A 59 -2.74 -11.74 0.76
C GLN A 59 -1.87 -10.47 0.65
N LYS A 60 -2.29 -9.50 -0.18
CA LYS A 60 -1.55 -8.25 -0.38
C LYS A 60 -1.54 -7.37 0.86
N ILE A 61 -2.69 -7.21 1.53
CA ILE A 61 -2.80 -6.46 2.79
C ILE A 61 -1.98 -7.14 3.87
N SER A 62 -2.08 -8.47 4.01
CA SER A 62 -1.28 -9.24 4.97
C SER A 62 0.23 -9.05 4.76
N HIS A 63 0.68 -9.07 3.51
CA HIS A 63 2.09 -8.81 3.18
C HIS A 63 2.51 -7.38 3.51
N LYS A 64 1.67 -6.37 3.21
CA LYS A 64 1.92 -4.97 3.58
C LYS A 64 1.98 -4.78 5.10
N LEU A 65 1.10 -5.42 5.85
CA LEU A 65 1.10 -5.38 7.31
C LEU A 65 2.36 -6.04 7.88
N TYR A 66 2.74 -7.22 7.40
CA TYR A 66 3.95 -7.92 7.85
C TYR A 66 5.22 -7.09 7.59
N THR A 67 5.37 -6.57 6.37
CA THR A 67 6.53 -5.73 6.00
C THR A 67 6.55 -4.39 6.73
N SER A 68 5.39 -3.75 6.91
CA SER A 68 5.26 -2.52 7.69
C SER A 68 5.58 -2.77 9.17
N SER A 69 5.07 -3.85 9.76
CA SER A 69 5.35 -4.24 11.14
C SER A 69 6.84 -4.53 11.36
N ASN A 70 7.48 -5.26 10.44
CA ASN A 70 8.90 -5.52 10.52
C ASN A 70 9.73 -4.23 10.36
N SER A 71 9.32 -3.34 9.46
CA SER A 71 9.94 -2.01 9.33
C SER A 71 9.78 -1.18 10.60
N THR A 72 8.61 -1.23 11.25
CA THR A 72 8.33 -0.48 12.48
C THR A 72 9.16 -1.02 13.65
N SER A 73 9.28 -2.35 13.80
CA SER A 73 10.17 -2.96 14.79
C SER A 73 11.62 -2.56 14.57
N LEU A 74 12.11 -2.56 13.31
CA LEU A 74 13.47 -2.09 13.00
C LEU A 74 13.65 -0.57 13.23
N ASN A 75 12.64 0.26 12.92
CA ASN A 75 12.68 1.71 13.20
C ASN A 75 12.64 2.03 14.70
N LEU A 76 12.03 1.18 15.53
CA LEU A 76 11.99 1.34 16.98
C LEU A 76 13.25 0.81 17.68
N LEU A 77 13.88 -0.22 17.11
CA LEU A 77 15.07 -0.87 17.67
C LEU A 77 16.40 -0.23 17.21
N TYR A 78 16.39 0.52 16.10
CA TYR A 78 17.55 1.27 15.62
C TYR A 78 17.28 2.78 15.70
N PRO A 79 17.90 3.51 16.65
CA PRO A 79 17.81 4.96 16.69
C PRO A 79 18.39 5.58 15.42
N VAL A 80 17.84 6.75 15.08
CA VAL A 80 18.01 7.51 13.83
C VAL A 80 19.48 7.86 13.49
N GLU A 81 20.39 7.70 14.44
CA GLU A 81 21.80 8.09 14.36
C GLU A 81 22.63 7.34 13.30
N ASN A 82 22.18 6.16 12.83
CA ASN A 82 22.90 5.40 11.81
C ASN A 82 22.41 5.60 10.37
N ARG A 83 21.44 6.50 10.10
CA ARG A 83 20.89 6.69 8.74
C ARG A 83 21.54 7.79 7.89
N ILE A 84 22.49 8.55 8.44
CA ILE A 84 23.08 9.72 7.76
C ILE A 84 24.42 9.38 7.07
N TYR A 85 24.92 8.14 7.19
CA TYR A 85 26.20 7.75 6.62
C TYR A 85 26.09 6.48 5.76
N GLU A 86 25.45 6.60 4.60
CA GLU A 86 25.85 5.91 3.38
C GLU A 86 25.29 6.61 2.14
#